data_AF-A0A8T3NC01-F1
#
_entry.id   AF-A0A8T3NC01-F1
#
_cell.length_a   1.000
_cell.length_b   1.000
_cell.length_c   1.000
_cell.angle_alpha   90.00
_cell.angle_beta   90.00
_cell.angle_gamma   90.00
#
_symmetry.space_group_name_H-M   'P 1'
#
loop_
_entity.id
_entity.type
_entity.pdbx_description
1 polymer ?
#
loop_
_entity_poly.entity_id
_entity_poly.type
_entity_poly.pdbx_seq_one_letter_code
_entity_poly.pdbx_strand_id
1 'polypeptide(L)'
;MSPSWSRAARRRRFALPVAPVLALLLLSAALAPPVAAQSMTVLLYFSETGFGVDEPRIADYFERRGRVKTFGYPTSRTFRLLGLPTQFFQRGILQVGADGAVRSVNLLDEGLLAYTRVNGSTFPAADERLAAAAPTPSQPSYAASVVEFVRQNAPETFNGEPVRFFSTFNTTVSLADAFPRGGASAGLLPLLNLEIWGVPTSPPVQDPTNSSFIYQRFQRGIMHYDAGCRCTQGLLLADYFKAIITGENLPPDLAEQARSSPFLRIYSADRPNGLSRAGALPDSDLREAFVRQPAPTVASAPTAPTARGPLRSRLRVDQGLWAAIDALEAAGSLSALNAMIRTGTEIRFGELPPGHHARYFREGGGTRRPAVFVITVDQRWRGADAKALAAIIAHEGKHLEDDLAGAEPTDVQGCIDFEIRAFTEQSLVWQTLAGPNGKLTPTDRLDQELNDWLAVYRRSPSEMAERIRTLYRELCA
;
A
#
# COMPACT_ATOMS: atom_id res chain seq x y z
N MET A 1 82.02 10.93 11.41
CA MET A 1 81.71 12.29 10.89
C MET A 1 80.34 12.69 11.42
N SER A 2 80.34 13.47 12.49
CA SER A 2 79.20 14.19 13.08
C SER A 2 79.42 15.67 12.78
N PRO A 3 78.39 16.49 12.55
CA PRO A 3 77.83 17.38 13.60
C PRO A 3 76.29 17.54 13.47
N SER A 4 75.42 17.83 14.46
CA SER A 4 75.42 18.50 15.77
C SER A 4 74.77 19.92 15.77
N TRP A 5 73.91 20.15 16.78
CA TRP A 5 73.41 21.41 17.40
C TRP A 5 72.12 22.11 16.91
N SER A 6 71.05 21.84 17.68
CA SER A 6 70.07 22.72 18.34
C SER A 6 70.26 24.26 18.37
N ARG A 7 69.16 25.04 18.28
CA ARG A 7 68.53 25.85 19.38
C ARG A 7 67.41 26.80 18.88
N ALA A 8 66.45 27.04 19.77
CA ALA A 8 65.29 27.91 19.62
C ALA A 8 65.57 29.42 19.80
N ALA A 9 64.69 30.29 19.27
CA ALA A 9 64.64 31.70 19.64
C ALA A 9 63.20 32.29 19.68
N ARG A 10 62.78 32.50 20.93
CA ARG A 10 61.80 33.39 21.58
C ARG A 10 61.25 34.64 20.84
N ARG A 11 59.93 34.82 21.03
CA ARG A 11 59.01 35.99 20.91
C ARG A 11 59.60 37.40 21.15
N ARG A 12 59.02 38.41 20.47
CA ARG A 12 58.78 39.76 21.04
C ARG A 12 57.40 40.32 20.64
N ARG A 13 56.76 40.91 21.66
CA ARG A 13 55.46 41.61 21.67
C ARG A 13 55.70 43.11 21.38
N PHE A 14 54.76 43.76 20.71
CA PHE A 14 54.54 45.22 20.82
C PHE A 14 53.07 45.48 21.15
N ALA A 15 52.85 46.49 21.98
CA ALA A 15 51.60 46.83 22.65
C ALA A 15 51.12 48.24 22.23
N LEU A 16 49.79 48.35 22.01
CA LEU A 16 48.78 49.42 22.35
C LEU A 16 49.04 50.89 21.94
N PRO A 17 48.02 51.76 21.62
CA PRO A 17 46.72 51.98 22.33
C PRO A 17 45.47 52.01 21.39
N VAL A 18 44.18 51.80 21.75
CA VAL A 18 43.18 52.36 22.72
C VAL A 18 42.71 53.81 22.41
N ALA A 19 41.70 53.97 21.54
CA ALA A 19 40.31 54.49 21.76
C ALA A 19 40.11 55.98 21.34
N PRO A 20 38.88 56.53 21.06
CA PRO A 20 37.51 56.02 21.32
C PRO A 20 36.42 56.18 20.21
N VAL A 21 35.36 55.35 20.33
CA VAL A 21 33.90 55.58 20.17
C VAL A 21 33.36 56.47 19.03
N LEU A 22 32.62 55.87 18.08
CA LEU A 22 31.19 56.17 17.87
C LEU A 22 30.49 55.05 17.09
N ALA A 23 29.34 54.64 17.62
CA ALA A 23 28.52 53.55 17.13
C ALA A 23 27.79 53.90 15.81
N LEU A 24 27.84 52.99 14.85
CA LEU A 24 26.75 52.78 13.91
C LEU A 24 26.65 51.27 13.62
N LEU A 25 25.81 50.60 14.40
CA LEU A 25 25.36 49.24 14.15
C LEU A 25 24.48 49.25 12.89
N LEU A 26 25.07 48.98 11.73
CA LEU A 26 24.33 48.46 10.58
C LEU A 26 24.46 46.95 10.59
N LEU A 27 23.44 46.35 11.18
CA LEU A 27 23.17 44.92 11.20
C LEU A 27 22.81 44.48 9.76
N SER A 28 23.81 44.25 8.92
CA SER A 28 23.61 43.50 7.68
C SER A 28 23.50 42.02 8.05
N ALA A 29 22.35 41.64 8.61
CA ALA A 29 21.90 40.27 8.59
C ALA A 29 21.73 39.88 7.12
N ALA A 30 22.75 39.23 6.56
CA ALA A 30 22.59 38.48 5.34
C ALA A 30 21.50 37.43 5.62
N LEU A 31 20.28 37.75 5.20
CA LEU A 31 19.20 36.79 5.07
C LEU A 31 19.69 35.74 4.09
N ALA A 32 20.29 34.68 4.64
CA ALA A 32 20.31 33.41 3.94
C ALA A 32 18.85 33.15 3.53
N PRO A 33 18.58 32.84 2.24
CA PRO A 33 17.22 32.47 1.86
C PRO A 33 16.79 31.35 2.82
N PRO A 34 15.53 31.33 3.28
CA PRO A 34 15.04 30.18 4.01
C PRO A 34 15.33 28.98 3.11
N VAL A 35 16.15 28.03 3.60
CA VAL A 35 16.16 26.70 3.03
C VAL A 35 14.71 26.27 3.17
N ALA A 36 13.95 26.36 2.08
CA ALA A 36 12.64 25.75 2.02
C ALA A 36 12.89 24.31 2.45
N ALA A 37 12.38 23.94 3.63
CA ALA A 37 12.21 22.55 3.95
C ALA A 37 11.47 22.00 2.74
N GLN A 38 12.15 21.20 1.92
CA GLN A 38 11.51 20.50 0.84
C GLN A 38 10.41 19.74 1.54
N SER A 39 9.16 20.17 1.35
CA SER A 39 8.01 19.43 1.80
C SER A 39 8.23 18.04 1.26
N MET A 40 8.60 17.09 2.12
CA MET A 40 8.65 15.69 1.72
C MET A 40 7.23 15.41 1.28
N THR A 41 7.02 15.34 -0.02
CA THR A 41 5.75 14.92 -0.61
C THR A 41 5.55 13.54 -0.02
N VAL A 42 4.66 13.42 0.98
CA VAL A 42 4.33 12.12 1.54
C VAL A 42 3.62 11.39 0.41
N LEU A 43 4.38 10.62 -0.36
CA LEU A 43 3.84 9.68 -1.31
C LEU A 43 3.13 8.63 -0.43
N LEU A 44 1.80 8.74 -0.30
CA LEU A 44 0.92 7.80 0.42
C LEU A 44 1.13 7.72 1.95
N TYR A 45 0.20 8.28 2.73
CA TYR A 45 0.10 8.08 4.18
C TYR A 45 -1.05 7.12 4.51
N PHE A 46 -0.84 6.23 5.48
CA PHE A 46 -1.85 5.24 5.91
C PHE A 46 -2.20 5.46 7.39
N SER A 47 -3.44 5.91 7.63
CA SER A 47 -3.93 6.23 8.97
C SER A 47 -4.09 5.01 9.86
N GLU A 48 -4.31 3.85 9.26
CA GLU A 48 -4.53 2.55 9.89
C GLU A 48 -3.33 2.11 10.72
N THR A 49 -2.12 2.46 10.27
CA THR A 49 -0.86 2.10 10.93
C THR A 49 -0.07 3.33 11.38
N GLY A 50 -0.36 4.52 10.85
CA GLY A 50 0.35 5.75 11.12
C GLY A 50 1.70 5.84 10.41
N PHE A 51 1.86 5.19 9.26
CA PHE A 51 3.09 5.21 8.46
C PHE A 51 2.78 5.59 7.01
N GLY A 52 3.70 6.32 6.37
CA GLY A 52 3.67 6.62 4.94
C GLY A 52 4.75 5.91 4.14
N VAL A 53 4.67 5.96 2.81
CA VAL A 53 5.62 5.34 1.87
C VAL A 53 6.41 6.43 1.16
N ASP A 54 7.34 7.05 1.89
CA ASP A 54 8.00 8.30 1.48
C ASP A 54 9.20 8.14 0.54
N GLU A 55 9.85 6.98 0.49
CA GLU A 55 10.94 6.72 -0.46
C GLU A 55 10.38 6.48 -1.87
N PRO A 56 10.67 7.36 -2.86
CA PRO A 56 9.96 7.35 -4.16
C PRO A 56 10.06 6.04 -4.93
N ARG A 57 11.18 5.32 -4.80
CA ARG A 57 11.38 4.03 -5.45
C ARG A 57 10.50 2.95 -4.83
N ILE A 58 10.43 2.92 -3.49
CA ILE A 58 9.55 2.00 -2.76
C ILE A 58 8.09 2.35 -3.05
N ALA A 59 7.74 3.63 -3.11
CA ALA A 59 6.40 4.09 -3.50
C ALA A 59 6.02 3.58 -4.90
N ASP A 60 6.82 3.85 -5.94
CA ASP A 60 6.53 3.39 -7.31
C ASP A 60 6.43 1.86 -7.39
N TYR A 61 7.32 1.13 -6.70
CA TYR A 61 7.26 -0.33 -6.64
C TYR A 61 5.96 -0.82 -5.98
N PHE A 62 5.63 -0.27 -4.81
CA PHE A 62 4.41 -0.59 -4.07
C PHE A 62 3.15 -0.32 -4.89
N GLU A 63 3.09 0.82 -5.58
CA GLU A 63 1.98 1.16 -6.48
C GLU A 63 1.85 0.18 -7.64
N ARG A 64 2.97 -0.17 -8.30
CA ARG A 64 2.98 -1.06 -9.47
C ARG A 64 2.87 -2.54 -9.14
N ARG A 65 2.78 -2.89 -7.86
CA ARG A 65 2.76 -4.28 -7.39
C ARG A 65 1.54 -4.57 -6.51
N GLY A 66 0.44 -3.82 -6.72
CA GLY A 66 -0.85 -4.11 -6.10
C GLY A 66 -1.04 -3.54 -4.68
N ARG A 67 -0.17 -2.63 -4.24
CA ARG A 67 -0.34 -1.81 -3.03
C ARG A 67 -0.66 -2.68 -1.79
N VAL A 68 -1.63 -2.25 -0.98
CA VAL A 68 -2.07 -2.89 0.27
C VAL A 68 -2.60 -4.30 0.06
N LYS A 69 -3.21 -4.60 -1.10
CA LYS A 69 -3.68 -5.96 -1.42
C LYS A 69 -2.51 -6.94 -1.40
N THR A 70 -1.36 -6.54 -1.92
CA THR A 70 -0.16 -7.39 -2.01
C THR A 70 0.66 -7.36 -0.73
N PHE A 71 1.03 -6.17 -0.23
CA PHE A 71 1.99 -6.05 0.87
C PHE A 71 1.34 -5.83 2.24
N GLY A 72 0.05 -5.53 2.30
CA GLY A 72 -0.59 -4.96 3.48
C GLY A 72 -0.19 -3.50 3.69
N TYR A 73 -0.58 -2.94 4.83
CA TYR A 73 -0.23 -1.56 5.18
C TYR A 73 1.27 -1.42 5.51
N PRO A 74 1.89 -0.24 5.33
CA PRO A 74 3.23 0.00 5.85
C PRO A 74 3.23 -0.05 7.38
N THR A 75 4.23 -0.68 7.98
CA THR A 75 4.36 -0.81 9.45
C THR A 75 5.68 -0.27 9.98
N SER A 76 6.45 0.39 9.12
CA SER A 76 7.60 1.22 9.46
C SER A 76 7.69 2.45 8.55
N ARG A 77 8.50 3.42 8.95
CA ARG A 77 9.08 4.41 8.03
C ARG A 77 10.12 3.74 7.12
N THR A 78 10.62 4.46 6.13
CA THR A 78 11.88 4.06 5.47
C THR A 78 13.04 4.27 6.43
N PHE A 79 13.89 3.27 6.62
CA PHE A 79 15.09 3.34 7.48
C PHE A 79 16.24 2.54 6.88
N ARG A 80 17.44 2.64 7.47
CA ARG A 80 18.60 1.88 6.98
C ARG A 80 18.74 0.59 7.78
N LEU A 81 18.75 -0.55 7.08
CA LEU A 81 18.99 -1.88 7.65
C LEU A 81 20.09 -2.56 6.85
N LEU A 82 21.19 -2.92 7.52
CA LEU A 82 22.35 -3.58 6.91
C LEU A 82 22.86 -2.85 5.66
N GLY A 83 22.94 -1.51 5.75
CA GLY A 83 23.41 -0.66 4.66
C GLY A 83 22.36 -0.30 3.61
N LEU A 84 21.18 -0.93 3.59
CA LEU A 84 20.16 -0.75 2.56
C LEU A 84 18.95 0.06 3.07
N PRO A 85 18.44 1.04 2.30
CA PRO A 85 17.13 1.64 2.55
C PRO A 85 16.05 0.56 2.53
N THR A 86 15.28 0.48 3.61
CA THR A 86 14.35 -0.61 3.91
C THR A 86 13.05 -0.05 4.44
N GLN A 87 11.93 -0.63 4.02
CA GLN A 87 10.62 -0.36 4.62
C GLN A 87 9.84 -1.66 4.84
N PHE A 88 9.20 -1.76 6.00
CA PHE A 88 8.32 -2.85 6.37
C PHE A 88 6.88 -2.54 5.99
N PHE A 89 6.23 -3.53 5.41
CA PHE A 89 4.78 -3.64 5.28
C PHE A 89 4.32 -4.84 6.12
N GLN A 90 3.02 -5.10 6.22
CA GLN A 90 2.54 -6.22 7.04
C GLN A 90 2.99 -7.60 6.50
N ARG A 91 2.97 -7.78 5.17
CA ARG A 91 3.28 -9.07 4.52
C ARG A 91 4.70 -9.20 4.03
N GLY A 92 5.35 -8.09 3.69
CA GLY A 92 6.68 -8.09 3.07
C GLY A 92 7.54 -6.92 3.49
N ILE A 93 8.84 -7.03 3.21
CA ILE A 93 9.82 -5.97 3.41
C ILE A 93 10.39 -5.61 2.05
N LEU A 94 10.41 -4.33 1.74
CA LEU A 94 11.01 -3.79 0.52
C LEU A 94 12.35 -3.15 0.84
N GLN A 95 13.37 -3.47 0.02
CA GLN A 95 14.69 -2.88 0.11
C GLN A 95 15.12 -2.29 -1.22
N VAL A 96 15.79 -1.15 -1.15
CA VAL A 96 16.49 -0.55 -2.30
C VAL A 96 17.90 -1.13 -2.34
N GLY A 97 18.21 -1.89 -3.38
CA GLY A 97 19.55 -2.41 -3.62
C GLY A 97 20.58 -1.29 -3.92
N ALA A 98 21.86 -1.64 -3.88
CA ALA A 98 22.94 -0.71 -4.25
C ALA A 98 22.85 -0.24 -5.73
N ASP A 99 22.21 -1.03 -6.59
CA ASP A 99 21.88 -0.69 -7.97
C ASP A 99 20.63 0.19 -8.12
N GLY A 100 19.99 0.55 -7.01
CA GLY A 100 18.78 1.37 -6.97
C GLY A 100 17.49 0.60 -7.23
N ALA A 101 17.54 -0.70 -7.54
CA ALA A 101 16.34 -1.51 -7.78
C ALA A 101 15.69 -1.94 -6.46
N VAL A 102 14.36 -1.85 -6.40
CA VAL A 102 13.57 -2.30 -5.26
C VAL A 102 13.35 -3.81 -5.34
N ARG A 103 13.52 -4.49 -4.21
CA ARG A 103 13.33 -5.94 -4.08
C ARG A 103 12.60 -6.27 -2.80
N SER A 104 11.75 -7.30 -2.87
CA SER A 104 11.20 -7.94 -1.69
C SER A 104 12.24 -8.83 -1.04
N VAL A 105 12.43 -8.69 0.28
CA VAL A 105 13.32 -9.53 1.07
C VAL A 105 12.79 -10.97 1.10
N ASN A 106 13.68 -11.94 0.96
CA ASN A 106 13.40 -13.35 1.24
C ASN A 106 13.31 -13.57 2.75
N LEU A 107 12.18 -13.15 3.35
CA LEU A 107 12.00 -13.18 4.81
C LEU A 107 12.21 -14.55 5.44
N LEU A 108 12.02 -15.61 4.65
CA LEU A 108 12.07 -16.99 5.10
C LEU A 108 13.44 -17.64 4.95
N ASP A 109 14.46 -16.89 4.50
CA ASP A 109 15.85 -17.33 4.46
C ASP A 109 16.41 -17.50 5.88
N GLU A 110 17.42 -18.36 6.01
CA GLU A 110 18.11 -18.61 7.28
C GLU A 110 18.68 -17.31 7.88
N GLY A 111 18.60 -17.17 9.20
CA GLY A 111 19.02 -15.97 9.92
C GLY A 111 17.99 -14.85 10.00
N LEU A 112 16.89 -14.93 9.22
CA LEU A 112 15.74 -14.01 9.30
C LEU A 112 14.54 -14.67 10.02
N LEU A 113 13.53 -15.10 9.27
CA LEU A 113 12.27 -15.69 9.76
C LEU A 113 12.06 -17.12 9.22
N ALA A 114 13.08 -17.96 9.25
CA ALA A 114 13.01 -19.37 8.83
C ALA A 114 12.20 -20.28 9.80
N TYR A 115 11.46 -19.71 10.75
CA TYR A 115 10.74 -20.43 11.79
C TYR A 115 9.43 -21.08 11.28
N THR A 116 8.94 -22.07 12.01
CA THR A 116 7.77 -22.87 11.61
C THR A 116 6.64 -22.86 12.63
N ARG A 117 6.83 -22.34 13.85
CA ARG A 117 5.74 -22.15 14.81
C ARG A 117 5.50 -20.69 15.11
N VAL A 118 4.28 -20.20 14.94
CA VAL A 118 3.98 -18.79 15.26
C VAL A 118 2.56 -18.69 15.79
N ASN A 119 2.42 -18.14 17.00
CA ASN A 119 1.14 -17.87 17.64
C ASN A 119 0.21 -19.10 17.67
N GLY A 120 0.78 -20.28 17.92
CA GLY A 120 0.07 -21.56 17.97
C GLY A 120 -0.05 -22.29 16.62
N SER A 121 0.09 -21.59 15.50
CA SER A 121 0.09 -22.23 14.16
C SER A 121 1.40 -22.91 13.84
N THR A 122 1.34 -23.98 13.03
CA THR A 122 2.52 -24.66 12.49
C THR A 122 2.58 -24.55 10.96
N PHE A 123 3.58 -23.84 10.46
CA PHE A 123 3.87 -23.65 9.05
C PHE A 123 4.79 -24.75 8.51
N PRO A 124 4.69 -25.09 7.21
CA PRO A 124 5.63 -26.02 6.60
C PRO A 124 7.07 -25.52 6.69
N ALA A 125 8.00 -26.44 6.94
CA ALA A 125 9.43 -26.22 6.76
C ALA A 125 9.76 -26.12 5.27
N ALA A 126 10.94 -25.57 4.95
CA ALA A 126 11.46 -25.64 3.59
C ALA A 126 11.76 -27.11 3.22
N ASP A 127 11.38 -27.51 2.01
CA ASP A 127 11.76 -28.75 1.38
C ASP A 127 12.97 -28.48 0.47
N GLU A 128 14.14 -28.94 0.91
CA GLU A 128 15.41 -28.74 0.21
C GLU A 128 15.39 -29.33 -1.21
N ARG A 129 14.70 -30.45 -1.43
CA ARG A 129 14.63 -31.08 -2.76
C ARG A 129 13.78 -30.24 -3.70
N LEU A 130 12.65 -29.75 -3.22
CA LEU A 130 11.80 -28.86 -4.01
C LEU A 130 12.51 -27.54 -4.33
N ALA A 131 13.17 -26.94 -3.34
CA ALA A 131 13.93 -25.71 -3.52
C ALA A 131 15.09 -25.89 -4.52
N ALA A 132 15.81 -27.01 -4.46
CA ALA A 132 16.90 -27.32 -5.39
C ALA A 132 16.42 -27.64 -6.81
N ALA A 133 15.17 -28.09 -6.97
CA ALA A 133 14.58 -28.37 -8.28
C ALA A 133 14.08 -27.10 -9.01
N ALA A 134 14.04 -25.95 -8.33
CA ALA A 134 13.59 -24.70 -8.93
C ALA A 134 14.51 -24.27 -10.10
N PRO A 135 13.95 -23.79 -11.22
CA PRO A 135 14.74 -23.26 -12.33
C PRO A 135 15.64 -22.10 -11.89
N THR A 136 16.84 -22.03 -12.47
CA THR A 136 17.82 -20.98 -12.14
C THR A 136 17.72 -19.81 -13.12
N PRO A 137 17.80 -18.54 -12.67
CA PRO A 137 17.68 -17.35 -13.54
C PRO A 137 18.67 -17.28 -14.72
N SER A 138 19.76 -18.02 -14.67
CA SER A 138 20.78 -18.11 -15.72
C SER A 138 20.37 -18.99 -16.91
N GLN A 139 19.29 -19.77 -16.80
CA GLN A 139 18.82 -20.64 -17.88
C GLN A 139 18.13 -19.82 -18.98
N PRO A 140 18.42 -20.07 -20.28
CA PRO A 140 17.75 -19.37 -21.38
C PRO A 140 16.22 -19.49 -21.37
N SER A 141 15.69 -20.61 -20.90
CA SER A 141 14.24 -20.89 -20.79
C SER A 141 13.65 -20.49 -19.44
N TYR A 142 14.38 -19.78 -18.59
CA TYR A 142 14.01 -19.54 -17.20
C TYR A 142 12.58 -18.99 -17.07
N ALA A 143 12.23 -17.94 -17.83
CA ALA A 143 10.93 -17.29 -17.74
C ALA A 143 9.74 -18.24 -17.95
N ALA A 144 9.82 -19.15 -18.92
CA ALA A 144 8.77 -20.15 -19.14
C ALA A 144 8.83 -21.27 -18.09
N SER A 145 10.05 -21.75 -17.80
CA SER A 145 10.27 -22.92 -16.93
C SER A 145 9.89 -22.63 -15.48
N VAL A 146 10.17 -21.43 -14.98
CA VAL A 146 9.86 -21.05 -13.60
C VAL A 146 8.35 -20.91 -13.38
N VAL A 147 7.61 -20.40 -14.37
CA VAL A 147 6.16 -20.27 -14.28
C VAL A 147 5.49 -21.65 -14.29
N GLU A 148 5.99 -22.56 -15.13
CA GLU A 148 5.56 -23.96 -15.12
C GLU A 148 5.89 -24.64 -13.80
N PHE A 149 7.10 -24.43 -13.26
CA PHE A 149 7.49 -24.95 -11.95
C PHE A 149 6.53 -24.49 -10.85
N VAL A 150 6.18 -23.20 -10.81
CA VAL A 150 5.20 -22.68 -9.83
C VAL A 150 3.83 -23.35 -10.03
N ARG A 151 3.35 -23.46 -11.26
CA ARG A 151 2.07 -24.11 -11.58
C ARG A 151 2.01 -25.56 -11.11
N GLN A 152 3.08 -26.32 -11.31
CA GLN A 152 3.16 -27.72 -10.91
C GLN A 152 3.24 -27.91 -9.40
N ASN A 153 3.82 -26.94 -8.69
CA ASN A 153 4.12 -27.08 -7.26
C ASN A 153 3.21 -26.24 -6.36
N ALA A 154 2.36 -25.36 -6.89
CA ALA A 154 1.36 -24.60 -6.14
C ALA A 154 -0.06 -25.08 -6.55
N PRO A 155 -0.66 -26.06 -5.87
CA PRO A 155 -1.88 -26.67 -6.38
C PRO A 155 -3.12 -25.77 -6.25
N GLU A 156 -4.11 -26.03 -7.09
CA GLU A 156 -5.45 -25.42 -6.98
C GLU A 156 -6.31 -26.12 -5.91
N THR A 157 -6.03 -27.39 -5.62
CA THR A 157 -6.75 -28.19 -4.61
C THR A 157 -5.80 -28.99 -3.73
N PHE A 158 -6.16 -29.20 -2.47
CA PHE A 158 -5.40 -30.03 -1.54
C PHE A 158 -6.36 -30.67 -0.52
N ASN A 159 -6.29 -32.00 -0.35
CA ASN A 159 -7.19 -32.75 0.54
C ASN A 159 -8.68 -32.44 0.36
N GLY A 160 -9.12 -32.19 -0.88
CA GLY A 160 -10.51 -31.84 -1.21
C GLY A 160 -10.85 -30.35 -1.07
N GLU A 161 -9.96 -29.53 -0.51
CA GLU A 161 -10.17 -28.09 -0.37
C GLU A 161 -9.65 -27.30 -1.57
N PRO A 162 -10.34 -26.22 -2.01
CA PRO A 162 -9.91 -25.36 -3.11
C PRO A 162 -8.87 -24.34 -2.64
N VAL A 163 -7.66 -24.80 -2.32
CA VAL A 163 -6.58 -23.94 -1.79
C VAL A 163 -6.10 -22.87 -2.76
N ARG A 164 -6.30 -23.03 -4.08
CA ARG A 164 -6.09 -21.99 -5.10
C ARG A 164 -4.71 -21.32 -5.07
N PHE A 165 -3.65 -22.02 -4.66
CA PHE A 165 -2.34 -21.39 -4.48
C PHE A 165 -1.75 -20.83 -5.79
N PHE A 166 -1.86 -21.56 -6.90
CA PHE A 166 -1.41 -21.03 -8.20
C PHE A 166 -2.28 -19.87 -8.68
N SER A 167 -3.60 -19.95 -8.57
CA SER A 167 -4.50 -18.85 -8.91
C SER A 167 -4.21 -17.60 -8.08
N THR A 168 -3.99 -17.73 -6.77
CA THR A 168 -3.58 -16.61 -5.90
C THR A 168 -2.23 -16.04 -6.33
N PHE A 169 -1.24 -16.90 -6.62
CA PHE A 169 0.05 -16.47 -7.16
C PHE A 169 -0.14 -15.65 -8.45
N ASN A 170 -0.92 -16.17 -9.40
CA ASN A 170 -1.07 -15.59 -10.73
C ASN A 170 -1.86 -14.27 -10.72
N THR A 171 -2.76 -14.08 -9.75
CA THR A 171 -3.66 -12.92 -9.65
C THR A 171 -3.26 -11.90 -8.56
N THR A 172 -2.08 -12.07 -7.96
CA THR A 172 -1.57 -11.20 -6.91
C THR A 172 -1.50 -9.75 -7.40
N VAL A 173 -0.73 -9.49 -8.47
CA VAL A 173 -0.68 -8.19 -9.15
C VAL A 173 -1.61 -8.21 -10.36
N SER A 174 -2.46 -7.18 -10.50
CA SER A 174 -3.31 -7.02 -11.68
C SER A 174 -2.53 -6.39 -12.84
N LEU A 175 -3.02 -6.57 -14.08
CA LEU A 175 -2.44 -5.90 -15.25
C LEU A 175 -2.50 -4.37 -15.13
N ALA A 176 -3.59 -3.85 -14.57
CA ALA A 176 -3.80 -2.43 -14.36
C ALA A 176 -2.78 -1.85 -13.37
N ASP A 177 -2.48 -2.57 -12.29
CA ASP A 177 -1.48 -2.16 -11.31
C ASP A 177 -0.07 -2.18 -11.91
N ALA A 178 0.30 -3.29 -12.57
CA ALA A 178 1.63 -3.47 -13.13
C ALA A 178 1.94 -2.50 -14.27
N PHE A 179 0.93 -2.22 -15.11
CA PHE A 179 1.07 -1.45 -16.34
C PHE A 179 -0.05 -0.40 -16.46
N PRO A 180 -0.03 0.65 -15.61
CA PRO A 180 -1.11 1.64 -15.52
C PRO A 180 -1.27 2.49 -16.79
N ARG A 181 -0.27 2.46 -17.68
CA ARG A 181 -0.28 3.12 -18.99
C ARG A 181 -0.69 2.20 -20.15
N GLY A 182 -1.04 0.94 -19.86
CA GLY A 182 -1.37 -0.09 -20.86
C GLY A 182 -0.15 -0.61 -21.63
N GLY A 183 -0.41 -1.38 -22.70
CA GLY A 183 0.62 -1.86 -23.64
C GLY A 183 1.39 -3.12 -23.23
N ALA A 184 0.98 -3.80 -22.15
CA ALA A 184 1.64 -4.99 -21.65
C ALA A 184 0.82 -6.26 -21.85
N SER A 185 1.51 -7.39 -21.99
CA SER A 185 0.90 -8.71 -22.07
C SER A 185 0.62 -9.25 -20.67
N ALA A 186 -0.58 -9.81 -20.47
CA ALA A 186 -0.93 -10.56 -19.25
C ALA A 186 0.04 -11.72 -18.97
N GLY A 187 0.73 -12.23 -19.99
CA GLY A 187 1.77 -13.26 -19.85
C GLY A 187 3.01 -12.82 -19.04
N LEU A 188 3.17 -11.52 -18.74
CA LEU A 188 4.25 -11.01 -17.89
C LEU A 188 3.91 -11.03 -16.40
N LEU A 189 2.62 -11.09 -16.03
CA LEU A 189 2.18 -11.05 -14.64
C LEU A 189 2.80 -12.17 -13.77
N PRO A 190 2.86 -13.45 -14.21
CA PRO A 190 3.52 -14.49 -13.44
C PRO A 190 4.97 -14.14 -13.06
N LEU A 191 5.71 -13.48 -13.96
CA LEU A 191 7.10 -13.12 -13.72
C LEU A 191 7.21 -11.98 -12.69
N LEU A 192 6.28 -11.02 -12.71
CA LEU A 192 6.20 -9.99 -11.67
C LEU A 192 5.83 -10.59 -10.32
N ASN A 193 4.94 -11.58 -10.29
CA ASN A 193 4.52 -12.25 -9.06
C ASN A 193 5.66 -13.07 -8.43
N LEU A 194 6.70 -13.47 -9.18
CA LEU A 194 7.93 -14.03 -8.62
C LEU A 194 8.72 -13.02 -7.78
N GLU A 195 8.64 -11.72 -8.09
CA GLU A 195 9.26 -10.68 -7.26
C GLU A 195 8.57 -10.56 -5.89
N ILE A 196 7.32 -11.00 -5.79
CA ILE A 196 6.50 -10.94 -4.58
C ILE A 196 6.63 -12.21 -3.77
N TRP A 197 6.39 -13.36 -4.38
CA TRP A 197 6.36 -14.66 -3.69
C TRP A 197 7.66 -15.45 -3.85
N GLY A 198 8.35 -15.29 -4.97
CA GLY A 198 9.34 -16.25 -5.46
C GLY A 198 8.68 -17.56 -5.88
N VAL A 199 9.43 -18.65 -5.81
CA VAL A 199 8.92 -20.00 -6.11
C VAL A 199 8.45 -20.74 -4.85
N PRO A 200 7.56 -21.75 -4.97
CA PRO A 200 7.26 -22.67 -3.88
C PRO A 200 8.53 -23.33 -3.33
N THR A 201 8.62 -23.41 -2.00
CA THR A 201 9.72 -24.08 -1.29
C THR A 201 9.22 -25.13 -0.32
N SER A 202 7.92 -25.43 -0.30
CA SER A 202 7.35 -26.59 0.37
C SER A 202 6.14 -27.14 -0.42
N PRO A 203 5.78 -28.42 -0.23
CA PRO A 203 4.41 -28.85 -0.49
C PRO A 203 3.41 -28.13 0.45
N PRO A 204 2.11 -28.12 0.12
CA PRO A 204 1.08 -27.71 1.06
C PRO A 204 1.05 -28.61 2.30
N VAL A 205 0.80 -28.01 3.46
CA VAL A 205 0.64 -28.71 4.73
C VAL A 205 -0.55 -28.12 5.48
N GLN A 206 -1.43 -28.99 5.96
CA GLN A 206 -2.53 -28.61 6.85
C GLN A 206 -1.99 -28.33 8.26
N ASP A 207 -2.48 -27.28 8.93
CA ASP A 207 -2.06 -26.97 10.30
C ASP A 207 -2.51 -28.10 11.24
N PRO A 208 -1.59 -28.77 11.95
CA PRO A 208 -1.93 -29.82 12.92
C PRO A 208 -2.76 -29.31 14.10
N THR A 209 -2.74 -28.00 14.37
CA THR A 209 -3.49 -27.38 15.46
C THR A 209 -4.82 -26.76 15.01
N ASN A 210 -5.01 -26.61 13.69
CA ASN A 210 -6.24 -26.10 13.10
C ASN A 210 -6.45 -26.67 11.69
N SER A 211 -7.25 -27.74 11.58
CA SER A 211 -7.51 -28.40 10.30
C SER A 211 -8.22 -27.50 9.26
N SER A 212 -8.79 -26.36 9.65
CA SER A 212 -9.36 -25.41 8.70
C SER A 212 -8.30 -24.60 7.94
N PHE A 213 -7.03 -24.66 8.36
CA PHE A 213 -5.93 -23.89 7.78
C PHE A 213 -4.98 -24.79 7.00
N ILE A 214 -4.64 -24.38 5.79
CA ILE A 214 -3.64 -25.03 4.94
C ILE A 214 -2.62 -23.98 4.51
N TYR A 215 -1.34 -24.30 4.67
CA TYR A 215 -0.24 -23.40 4.35
C TYR A 215 0.63 -23.95 3.23
N GLN A 216 1.19 -23.06 2.43
CA GLN A 216 2.28 -23.39 1.52
C GLN A 216 3.38 -22.33 1.58
N ARG A 217 4.63 -22.77 1.70
CA ARG A 217 5.80 -21.90 1.73
C ARG A 217 6.26 -21.56 0.31
N PHE A 218 6.57 -20.29 0.11
CA PHE A 218 7.29 -19.75 -1.05
C PHE A 218 8.56 -19.06 -0.55
N GLN A 219 9.49 -18.65 -1.42
CA GLN A 219 10.75 -18.01 -0.99
C GLN A 219 10.54 -16.74 -0.15
N ARG A 220 9.50 -15.95 -0.45
CA ARG A 220 9.27 -14.62 0.15
C ARG A 220 7.98 -14.51 0.95
N GLY A 221 7.18 -15.58 0.99
CA GLY A 221 5.86 -15.55 1.58
C GLY A 221 5.36 -16.93 1.97
N ILE A 222 4.31 -16.96 2.80
CA ILE A 222 3.53 -18.16 3.08
C ILE A 222 2.10 -17.84 2.67
N MET A 223 1.56 -18.63 1.75
CA MET A 223 0.13 -18.58 1.46
C MET A 223 -0.61 -19.40 2.50
N HIS A 224 -1.74 -18.85 2.94
CA HIS A 224 -2.64 -19.41 3.92
C HIS A 224 -4.03 -19.51 3.30
N TYR A 225 -4.51 -20.73 3.15
CA TYR A 225 -5.91 -21.02 2.85
C TYR A 225 -6.69 -21.20 4.16
N ASP A 226 -7.83 -20.52 4.26
CA ASP A 226 -8.78 -20.63 5.36
C ASP A 226 -10.10 -21.20 4.83
N ALA A 227 -10.50 -22.38 5.34
CA ALA A 227 -11.72 -23.07 4.95
C ALA A 227 -13.00 -22.29 5.30
N GLY A 228 -12.97 -21.42 6.32
CA GLY A 228 -14.12 -20.63 6.76
C GLY A 228 -14.58 -19.61 5.72
N CYS A 229 -13.64 -18.91 5.08
CA CYS A 229 -13.91 -18.01 3.97
C CYS A 229 -13.74 -18.66 2.59
N ARG A 230 -13.16 -19.88 2.54
CA ARG A 230 -12.66 -20.54 1.32
C ARG A 230 -11.76 -19.62 0.49
N CYS A 231 -10.88 -18.90 1.18
CA CYS A 231 -10.04 -17.87 0.60
C CYS A 231 -8.56 -18.09 0.93
N THR A 232 -7.70 -17.63 0.04
CA THR A 232 -6.25 -17.80 0.14
C THR A 232 -5.57 -16.44 0.13
N GLN A 233 -4.70 -16.21 1.11
CA GLN A 233 -4.03 -14.94 1.31
C GLN A 233 -2.60 -15.12 1.82
N GLY A 234 -1.78 -14.08 1.73
CA GLY A 234 -0.46 -14.07 2.33
C GLY A 234 -0.49 -13.81 3.83
N LEU A 235 0.30 -14.57 4.58
CA LEU A 235 0.58 -14.26 5.98
C LEU A 235 1.31 -12.93 6.15
N LEU A 236 1.06 -12.28 7.29
CA LEU A 236 1.69 -11.03 7.68
C LEU A 236 3.11 -11.28 8.23
N LEU A 237 3.98 -11.90 7.42
CA LEU A 237 5.30 -12.36 7.88
C LEU A 237 6.21 -11.22 8.36
N ALA A 238 6.14 -10.07 7.69
CA ALA A 238 6.93 -8.91 8.06
C ALA A 238 6.48 -8.31 9.40
N ASP A 239 5.20 -8.42 9.77
CA ASP A 239 4.73 -8.09 11.13
C ASP A 239 5.30 -9.05 12.18
N TYR A 240 5.41 -10.35 11.89
CA TYR A 240 6.09 -11.30 12.79
C TYR A 240 7.59 -11.00 12.92
N PHE A 241 8.27 -10.65 11.83
CA PHE A 241 9.67 -10.26 11.90
C PHE A 241 9.87 -8.93 12.63
N LYS A 242 8.96 -7.97 12.45
CA LYS A 242 8.90 -6.75 13.25
C LYS A 242 8.72 -7.07 14.74
N ALA A 243 7.84 -7.99 15.11
CA ALA A 243 7.65 -8.40 16.50
C ALA A 243 8.92 -9.01 17.11
N ILE A 244 9.72 -9.75 16.32
CA ILE A 244 11.06 -10.21 16.76
C ILE A 244 11.98 -9.01 17.02
N ILE A 245 12.03 -8.05 16.10
CA ILE A 245 12.90 -6.87 16.19
C ILE A 245 12.55 -6.00 17.39
N THR A 246 11.28 -5.70 17.59
CA THR A 246 10.80 -4.78 18.63
C THR A 246 10.57 -5.46 19.98
N GLY A 247 10.28 -6.77 19.98
CA GLY A 247 9.78 -7.48 21.15
C GLY A 247 8.32 -7.17 21.50
N GLU A 248 7.67 -6.26 20.77
CA GLU A 248 6.27 -5.90 20.97
C GLU A 248 5.36 -6.94 20.31
N ASN A 249 4.33 -7.40 21.03
CA ASN A 249 3.39 -8.42 20.56
C ASN A 249 4.06 -9.70 20.04
N LEU A 250 5.28 -10.01 20.51
CA LEU A 250 6.03 -11.19 20.09
C LEU A 250 5.43 -12.47 20.69
N PRO A 251 4.88 -13.39 19.87
CA PRO A 251 4.32 -14.64 20.38
C PRO A 251 5.39 -15.47 21.12
N PRO A 252 5.06 -16.13 22.25
CA PRO A 252 6.04 -16.88 23.03
C PRO A 252 6.75 -18.01 22.26
N ASP A 253 6.02 -18.73 21.40
CA ASP A 253 6.55 -19.80 20.56
C ASP A 253 7.50 -19.27 19.47
N LEU A 254 7.22 -18.08 18.92
CA LEU A 254 8.12 -17.39 18.01
C LEU A 254 9.35 -16.85 18.75
N ALA A 255 9.18 -16.27 19.94
CA ALA A 255 10.29 -15.82 20.78
C ALA A 255 11.27 -16.97 21.09
N GLU A 256 10.73 -18.17 21.35
CA GLU A 256 11.51 -19.38 21.61
C GLU A 256 12.42 -19.75 20.44
N GLN A 257 11.86 -19.77 19.23
CA GLN A 257 12.63 -20.13 18.03
C GLN A 257 13.63 -19.02 17.67
N ALA A 258 13.29 -17.76 17.91
CA ALA A 258 14.14 -16.62 17.62
C ALA A 258 15.22 -16.35 18.68
N ARG A 259 15.39 -17.20 19.70
CA ARG A 259 16.37 -17.00 20.80
C ARG A 259 17.80 -16.70 20.34
N SER A 260 18.24 -17.32 19.25
CA SER A 260 19.57 -17.09 18.66
C SER A 260 19.59 -15.99 17.60
N SER A 261 18.45 -15.39 17.27
CA SER A 261 18.36 -14.38 16.22
C SER A 261 19.13 -13.11 16.61
N PRO A 262 19.98 -12.55 15.72
CA PRO A 262 20.61 -11.25 15.94
C PRO A 262 19.60 -10.10 15.94
N PHE A 263 18.37 -10.35 15.46
CA PHE A 263 17.28 -9.38 15.43
C PHE A 263 16.43 -9.38 16.69
N LEU A 264 16.48 -10.42 17.52
CA LEU A 264 15.60 -10.52 18.69
C LEU A 264 15.80 -9.33 19.64
N ARG A 265 14.74 -8.54 19.84
CA ARG A 265 14.62 -7.38 20.73
C ARG A 265 15.78 -6.38 20.54
N ILE A 266 16.17 -6.19 19.28
CA ILE A 266 17.27 -5.30 18.94
C ILE A 266 16.83 -3.83 18.91
N TYR A 267 15.54 -3.52 18.69
CA TYR A 267 15.08 -2.13 18.61
C TYR A 267 15.01 -1.45 19.98
N SER A 268 15.52 -0.21 20.04
CA SER A 268 15.53 0.64 21.24
C SER A 268 15.49 2.11 20.81
N ALA A 269 14.32 2.74 20.82
CA ALA A 269 14.13 4.11 20.31
C ALA A 269 14.97 5.19 21.03
N ASP A 270 15.38 4.91 22.26
CA ASP A 270 16.21 5.76 23.12
C ASP A 270 17.72 5.69 22.80
N ARG A 271 18.14 4.78 21.91
CA ARG A 271 19.55 4.61 21.52
C ARG A 271 19.88 5.42 20.26
N PRO A 272 21.13 5.91 20.10
CA PRO A 272 21.50 6.81 19.00
C PRO A 272 21.16 6.31 17.59
N ASN A 273 21.28 5.01 17.34
CA ASN A 273 20.95 4.35 16.07
C ASN A 273 19.75 3.39 16.19
N GLY A 274 18.98 3.48 17.27
CA GLY A 274 17.83 2.61 17.50
C GLY A 274 18.16 1.17 17.88
N LEU A 275 19.41 0.84 18.22
CA LEU A 275 19.86 -0.53 18.52
C LEU A 275 20.19 -0.70 20.01
N SER A 276 19.58 -1.70 20.66
CA SER A 276 19.80 -2.03 22.08
C SER A 276 21.20 -2.59 22.35
N ARG A 277 21.82 -3.20 21.34
CA ARG A 277 23.18 -3.75 21.39
C ARG A 277 24.12 -2.93 20.49
N ALA A 278 25.13 -2.32 21.08
CA ALA A 278 26.13 -1.55 20.34
C ALA A 278 26.90 -2.46 19.35
N GLY A 279 27.09 -1.99 18.10
CA GLY A 279 27.80 -2.72 17.05
C GLY A 279 27.04 -3.89 16.42
N ALA A 280 25.84 -4.23 16.91
CA ALA A 280 24.96 -5.18 16.24
C ALA A 280 24.38 -4.57 14.97
N LEU A 281 24.10 -5.41 13.96
CA LEU A 281 23.54 -5.02 12.66
C LEU A 281 24.30 -3.82 12.04
N PRO A 282 25.51 -4.04 11.48
CA PRO A 282 26.31 -2.96 10.93
C PRO A 282 25.53 -2.14 9.89
N ASP A 283 25.87 -0.86 9.78
CA ASP A 283 25.25 0.08 8.85
C ASP A 283 23.71 0.18 8.97
N SER A 284 23.18 0.01 10.19
CA SER A 284 21.76 0.14 10.49
C SER A 284 21.46 1.37 11.36
N ASP A 285 20.36 2.05 11.07
CA ASP A 285 19.75 3.07 11.92
C ASP A 285 18.24 2.81 11.97
N LEU A 286 17.79 2.27 13.11
CA LEU A 286 16.40 1.91 13.36
C LEU A 286 15.66 2.97 14.18
N ARG A 287 16.31 4.06 14.60
CA ARG A 287 15.81 5.00 15.62
C ARG A 287 14.36 5.42 15.37
N GLU A 288 14.04 5.80 14.13
CA GLU A 288 12.72 6.24 13.69
C GLU A 288 11.89 5.16 12.99
N ALA A 289 12.44 3.95 12.80
CA ALA A 289 11.86 2.91 11.95
C ALA A 289 10.40 2.61 12.32
N PHE A 290 10.13 2.38 13.60
CA PHE A 290 8.80 2.00 14.09
C PHE A 290 8.07 3.14 14.80
N VAL A 291 8.54 4.37 14.66
CA VAL A 291 7.89 5.56 15.20
C VAL A 291 6.82 6.03 14.22
N ARG A 292 5.56 6.06 14.65
CA ARG A 292 4.44 6.54 13.83
C ARG A 292 4.69 7.98 13.38
N GLN A 293 4.29 8.31 12.17
CA GLN A 293 4.27 9.67 11.66
C GLN A 293 2.95 10.32 12.09
N PRO A 294 2.96 11.61 12.46
CA PRO A 294 1.71 12.34 12.59
C PRO A 294 0.99 12.28 11.24
N ALA A 295 -0.34 12.19 11.28
CA ALA A 295 -1.13 12.40 10.07
C ALA A 295 -0.70 13.73 9.45
N PRO A 296 -0.42 13.79 8.13
CA PRO A 296 -0.08 15.04 7.50
C PRO A 296 -1.18 16.03 7.85
N THR A 297 -0.78 17.12 8.52
CA THR A 297 -1.70 18.21 8.81
C THR A 297 -2.18 18.72 7.47
N VAL A 298 -3.44 18.43 7.14
CA VAL A 298 -4.15 19.19 6.12
C VAL A 298 -4.13 20.60 6.67
N ALA A 299 -3.19 21.42 6.20
CA ALA A 299 -3.26 22.83 6.47
C ALA A 299 -4.66 23.24 6.01
N SER A 300 -5.48 23.74 6.94
CA SER A 300 -6.74 24.36 6.59
C SER A 300 -6.43 25.37 5.50
N ALA A 301 -6.77 25.03 4.27
CA ALA A 301 -6.40 25.87 3.14
C ALA A 301 -7.02 27.24 3.39
N PRO A 302 -6.25 28.33 3.26
CA PRO A 302 -6.87 29.63 3.11
C PRO A 302 -7.83 29.53 1.92
N THR A 303 -9.05 30.02 2.10
CA THR A 303 -10.02 30.23 1.02
C THR A 303 -9.34 30.80 -0.22
N ALA A 304 -9.66 30.16 -1.36
CA ALA A 304 -9.09 30.23 -2.72
C ALA A 304 -8.63 31.62 -3.24
N PRO A 305 -7.75 31.69 -4.28
CA PRO A 305 -8.15 31.28 -5.63
C PRO A 305 -7.13 30.45 -6.46
N THR A 306 -7.68 29.48 -7.18
CA THR A 306 -7.33 28.95 -8.53
C THR A 306 -5.86 28.90 -8.97
N ALA A 307 -5.30 27.68 -8.95
CA ALA A 307 -4.53 27.14 -10.08
C ALA A 307 -4.76 25.61 -10.16
N ARG A 308 -5.60 25.16 -11.10
CA ARG A 308 -5.87 23.74 -11.35
C ARG A 308 -4.68 23.16 -12.13
N GLY A 309 -4.04 22.12 -11.62
CA GLY A 309 -2.93 21.45 -12.31
C GLY A 309 -3.35 20.88 -13.68
N PRO A 310 -2.39 20.59 -14.58
CA PRO A 310 -2.65 20.22 -15.99
C PRO A 310 -3.39 18.88 -16.19
N LEU A 311 -3.53 18.04 -15.15
CA LEU A 311 -4.32 16.80 -15.20
C LEU A 311 -5.79 17.04 -14.83
N ARG A 312 -6.08 17.93 -13.88
CA ARG A 312 -7.45 18.28 -13.45
C ARG A 312 -8.20 19.12 -14.49
N SER A 313 -7.50 19.76 -15.43
CA SER A 313 -8.13 20.49 -16.55
C SER A 313 -8.84 19.58 -17.56
N ARG A 314 -8.66 18.25 -17.47
CA ARG A 314 -9.34 17.27 -18.33
C ARG A 314 -10.73 16.90 -17.82
N LEU A 315 -11.01 17.07 -16.53
CA LEU A 315 -12.32 16.79 -15.95
C LEU A 315 -13.29 17.93 -16.25
N ARG A 316 -14.53 17.57 -16.57
CA ARG A 316 -15.64 18.51 -16.71
C ARG A 316 -16.56 18.35 -15.50
N VAL A 317 -16.38 19.18 -14.49
CA VAL A 317 -17.10 19.02 -13.21
C VAL A 317 -17.95 20.25 -12.92
N ASP A 318 -19.23 20.03 -12.62
CA ASP A 318 -20.14 21.07 -12.17
C ASP A 318 -19.58 21.80 -10.95
N GLN A 319 -19.84 23.11 -10.85
CA GLN A 319 -19.26 23.98 -9.83
C GLN A 319 -19.44 23.43 -8.39
N GLY A 320 -20.59 22.84 -8.09
CA GLY A 320 -20.90 22.30 -6.76
C GLY A 320 -20.25 20.96 -6.42
N LEU A 321 -19.60 20.28 -7.38
CA LEU A 321 -19.01 18.95 -7.16
C LEU A 321 -17.49 18.98 -6.99
N TRP A 322 -16.82 20.12 -7.22
CA TRP A 322 -15.37 20.21 -7.07
C TRP A 322 -14.88 19.89 -5.65
N ALA A 323 -15.62 20.29 -4.61
CA ALA A 323 -15.27 19.94 -3.24
C ALA A 323 -15.33 18.43 -2.99
N ALA A 324 -16.21 17.71 -3.69
CA ALA A 324 -16.29 16.25 -3.63
C ALA A 324 -15.10 15.60 -4.36
N ILE A 325 -14.64 16.17 -5.47
CA ILE A 325 -13.43 15.72 -6.16
C ILE A 325 -12.18 15.95 -5.30
N ASP A 326 -12.11 17.10 -4.61
CA ASP A 326 -11.04 17.38 -3.65
C ASP A 326 -11.05 16.38 -2.48
N ALA A 327 -12.23 16.08 -1.94
CA ALA A 327 -12.38 15.08 -0.89
C ALA A 327 -12.01 13.67 -1.39
N LEU A 328 -12.38 13.30 -2.62
CA LEU A 328 -12.02 12.01 -3.20
C LEU A 328 -10.50 11.86 -3.40
N GLU A 329 -9.83 12.91 -3.83
CA GLU A 329 -8.37 12.94 -3.92
C GLU A 329 -7.72 12.81 -2.54
N ALA A 330 -8.24 13.54 -1.55
CA ALA A 330 -7.77 13.45 -0.15
C ALA A 330 -8.00 12.05 0.47
N ALA A 331 -9.04 11.33 0.02
CA ALA A 331 -9.31 9.96 0.44
C ALA A 331 -8.35 8.92 -0.18
N GLY A 332 -7.51 9.30 -1.15
CA GLY A 332 -6.56 8.38 -1.79
C GLY A 332 -7.21 7.35 -2.73
N SER A 333 -8.45 7.57 -3.16
CA SER A 333 -9.19 6.78 -4.15
C SER A 333 -8.67 7.03 -5.58
N LEU A 334 -7.37 6.81 -5.78
CA LEU A 334 -6.66 7.25 -6.97
C LEU A 334 -7.05 6.46 -8.23
N SER A 335 -7.50 5.21 -8.13
CA SER A 335 -7.88 4.42 -9.33
C SER A 335 -9.11 4.99 -10.03
N ALA A 336 -10.19 5.21 -9.29
CA ALA A 336 -11.43 5.84 -9.78
C ALA A 336 -11.17 7.26 -10.27
N LEU A 337 -10.41 8.06 -9.52
CA LEU A 337 -10.06 9.43 -9.93
C LEU A 337 -9.20 9.46 -11.20
N ASN A 338 -8.23 8.56 -11.33
CA ASN A 338 -7.41 8.44 -12.54
C ASN A 338 -8.23 7.96 -13.74
N ALA A 339 -9.19 7.05 -13.54
CA ALA A 339 -10.11 6.64 -14.58
C ALA A 339 -10.88 7.86 -15.12
N MET A 340 -11.48 8.66 -14.24
CA MET A 340 -12.19 9.89 -14.60
C MET A 340 -11.30 10.91 -15.33
N ILE A 341 -10.08 11.14 -14.84
CA ILE A 341 -9.12 12.08 -15.46
C ILE A 341 -8.69 11.59 -16.85
N ARG A 342 -8.44 10.29 -16.99
CA ARG A 342 -7.96 9.68 -18.24
C ARG A 342 -9.01 9.78 -19.34
N THR A 343 -10.27 9.59 -19.01
CA THR A 343 -11.41 9.66 -19.94
C THR A 343 -11.96 11.06 -20.13
N GLY A 344 -11.53 12.02 -19.31
CA GLY A 344 -12.12 13.37 -19.29
C GLY A 344 -13.59 13.34 -18.91
N THR A 345 -13.94 12.48 -17.95
CA THR A 345 -15.33 12.24 -17.52
C THR A 345 -16.02 13.54 -17.12
N GLU A 346 -17.27 13.67 -17.56
CA GLU A 346 -18.18 14.73 -17.12
C GLU A 346 -18.84 14.31 -15.82
N ILE A 347 -18.74 15.14 -14.79
CA ILE A 347 -19.30 14.90 -13.46
C ILE A 347 -20.26 16.05 -13.17
N ARG A 348 -21.56 15.76 -13.20
CA ARG A 348 -22.61 16.79 -13.15
C ARG A 348 -23.73 16.43 -12.20
N PHE A 349 -24.52 17.43 -11.80
CA PHE A 349 -25.82 17.17 -11.20
C PHE A 349 -26.87 16.88 -12.29
N GLY A 350 -27.84 16.02 -11.99
CA GLY A 350 -28.96 15.75 -12.88
C GLY A 350 -30.11 15.02 -12.19
N GLU A 351 -31.22 14.85 -12.90
CA GLU A 351 -32.35 14.05 -12.39
C GLU A 351 -32.05 12.56 -12.57
N LEU A 352 -32.25 11.77 -11.50
CA LEU A 352 -32.12 10.33 -11.52
C LEU A 352 -33.44 9.67 -11.05
N PRO A 353 -33.72 8.42 -11.45
CA PRO A 353 -34.87 7.68 -10.94
C PRO A 353 -34.81 7.55 -9.41
N PRO A 354 -35.98 7.45 -8.73
CA PRO A 354 -36.02 7.20 -7.30
C PRO A 354 -35.12 6.02 -6.90
N GLY A 355 -34.39 6.18 -5.80
CA GLY A 355 -33.49 5.15 -5.28
C GLY A 355 -32.04 5.22 -5.78
N HIS A 356 -31.71 6.09 -6.76
CA HIS A 356 -30.34 6.26 -7.23
C HIS A 356 -29.72 7.55 -6.66
N HIS A 357 -28.49 7.48 -6.15
CA HIS A 357 -27.78 8.66 -5.61
C HIS A 357 -26.87 9.30 -6.65
N ALA A 358 -26.18 8.45 -7.40
CA ALA A 358 -25.42 8.79 -8.57
C ALA A 358 -25.61 7.69 -9.61
N ARG A 359 -25.14 7.93 -10.83
CA ARG A 359 -25.10 6.93 -11.89
C ARG A 359 -24.02 7.24 -12.91
N TYR A 360 -23.23 6.22 -13.22
CA TYR A 360 -22.31 6.18 -14.33
C TYR A 360 -23.04 5.83 -15.64
N PHE A 361 -22.70 6.55 -16.70
CA PHE A 361 -23.15 6.30 -18.07
C PHE A 361 -21.98 6.38 -19.05
N ARG A 362 -22.01 5.49 -20.03
CA ARG A 362 -21.18 5.54 -21.23
C ARG A 362 -22.08 5.81 -22.44
N GLU A 363 -21.85 6.92 -23.13
CA GLU A 363 -22.54 7.25 -24.37
C GLU A 363 -21.60 7.07 -25.58
N GLY A 364 -22.05 6.35 -26.61
CA GLY A 364 -21.26 6.12 -27.83
C GLY A 364 -20.26 4.96 -27.69
N GLY A 365 -19.13 5.03 -28.42
CA GLY A 365 -18.11 3.96 -28.43
C GLY A 365 -18.14 3.01 -29.63
N GLY A 366 -18.76 3.42 -30.74
CA GLY A 366 -18.66 2.74 -32.04
C GLY A 366 -17.60 3.37 -32.96
N THR A 367 -17.37 2.79 -34.14
CA THR A 367 -16.34 3.23 -35.12
C THR A 367 -16.44 4.68 -35.62
N ARG A 368 -17.55 5.38 -35.33
CA ARG A 368 -17.84 6.74 -35.83
C ARG A 368 -17.88 7.84 -34.77
N ARG A 369 -17.93 7.53 -33.46
CA ARG A 369 -17.99 8.54 -32.39
C ARG A 369 -17.21 8.09 -31.14
N PRO A 370 -16.35 8.96 -30.57
CA PRO A 370 -15.64 8.66 -29.33
C PRO A 370 -16.65 8.44 -28.20
N ALA A 371 -16.32 7.53 -27.27
CA ALA A 371 -17.11 7.33 -26.06
C ALA A 371 -17.05 8.58 -25.18
N VAL A 372 -18.20 8.98 -24.65
CA VAL A 372 -18.33 10.01 -23.63
C VAL A 372 -18.72 9.34 -22.33
N PHE A 373 -18.01 9.70 -21.26
CA PHE A 373 -18.17 9.12 -19.94
C PHE A 373 -18.79 10.17 -19.02
N VAL A 374 -19.91 9.84 -18.39
CA VAL A 374 -20.66 10.78 -17.56
C VAL A 374 -20.99 10.14 -16.22
N ILE A 375 -20.68 10.83 -15.13
CA ILE A 375 -21.18 10.52 -13.79
C ILE A 375 -22.20 11.60 -13.44
N THR A 376 -23.45 11.18 -13.26
CA THR A 376 -24.53 12.08 -12.84
C THR A 376 -24.79 11.86 -11.35
N VAL A 377 -24.69 12.90 -10.54
CA VAL A 377 -25.13 12.92 -9.14
C VAL A 377 -26.55 13.47 -9.09
N ASP A 378 -27.45 12.85 -8.32
CA ASP A 378 -28.82 13.33 -8.22
C ASP A 378 -28.87 14.77 -7.69
N GLN A 379 -29.60 15.65 -8.37
CA GLN A 379 -29.75 17.06 -8.02
C GLN A 379 -30.25 17.29 -6.59
N ARG A 380 -30.95 16.31 -5.98
CA ARG A 380 -31.38 16.39 -4.57
C ARG A 380 -30.21 16.51 -3.58
N TRP A 381 -29.00 16.12 -3.99
CA TRP A 381 -27.79 16.19 -3.16
C TRP A 381 -26.92 17.44 -3.42
N ARG A 382 -27.42 18.45 -4.15
CA ARG A 382 -26.64 19.67 -4.47
C ARG A 382 -26.10 20.43 -3.24
N GLY A 383 -26.70 20.23 -2.06
CA GLY A 383 -26.25 20.80 -0.78
C GLY A 383 -25.69 19.78 0.23
N ALA A 384 -25.48 18.53 -0.18
CA ALA A 384 -24.97 17.48 0.71
C ALA A 384 -23.50 17.70 1.07
N ASP A 385 -23.04 17.02 2.12
CA ASP A 385 -21.63 17.02 2.53
C ASP A 385 -20.73 16.58 1.37
N ALA A 386 -19.67 17.34 1.09
CA ALA A 386 -18.73 17.03 0.02
C ALA A 386 -18.08 15.64 0.18
N LYS A 387 -17.92 15.16 1.41
CA LYS A 387 -17.40 13.81 1.69
C LYS A 387 -18.40 12.72 1.31
N ALA A 388 -19.68 12.97 1.54
CA ALA A 388 -20.75 12.04 1.18
C ALA A 388 -20.88 11.97 -0.35
N LEU A 389 -20.84 13.13 -1.01
CA LEU A 389 -20.78 13.23 -2.47
C LEU A 389 -19.54 12.52 -3.04
N ALA A 390 -18.38 12.64 -2.40
CA ALA A 390 -17.17 11.95 -2.82
C ALA A 390 -17.32 10.43 -2.76
N ALA A 391 -17.96 9.88 -1.73
CA ALA A 391 -18.18 8.45 -1.59
C ALA A 391 -19.06 7.89 -2.72
N ILE A 392 -20.17 8.56 -3.06
CA ILE A 392 -21.03 8.12 -4.18
C ILE A 392 -20.39 8.37 -5.54
N ILE A 393 -19.53 9.38 -5.70
CA ILE A 393 -18.74 9.56 -6.94
C ILE A 393 -17.69 8.45 -7.06
N ALA A 394 -17.08 8.00 -5.95
CA ALA A 394 -16.14 6.88 -5.95
C ALA A 394 -16.81 5.58 -6.42
N HIS A 395 -18.04 5.33 -5.96
CA HIS A 395 -18.88 4.24 -6.41
C HIS A 395 -19.01 4.23 -7.94
N GLU A 396 -19.49 5.34 -8.52
CA GLU A 396 -19.65 5.44 -9.98
C GLU A 396 -18.31 5.41 -10.73
N GLY A 397 -17.26 5.98 -10.12
CA GLY A 397 -15.90 5.92 -10.64
C GLY A 397 -15.36 4.50 -10.68
N LYS A 398 -15.80 3.61 -9.79
CA LYS A 398 -15.45 2.19 -9.81
C LYS A 398 -16.11 1.46 -10.98
N HIS A 399 -17.38 1.79 -11.31
CA HIS A 399 -18.02 1.28 -12.52
C HIS A 399 -17.30 1.72 -13.79
N LEU A 400 -16.89 3.00 -13.87
CA LEU A 400 -16.06 3.49 -14.97
C LEU A 400 -14.72 2.74 -15.05
N GLU A 401 -14.06 2.50 -13.92
CA GLU A 401 -12.81 1.75 -13.88
C GLU A 401 -12.98 0.33 -14.45
N ASP A 402 -14.05 -0.35 -14.04
CA ASP A 402 -14.35 -1.71 -14.48
C ASP A 402 -14.75 -1.77 -15.97
N ASP A 403 -15.52 -0.79 -16.48
CA ASP A 403 -15.84 -0.65 -17.92
C ASP A 403 -14.55 -0.48 -18.75
N LEU A 404 -13.64 0.41 -18.31
CA LEU A 404 -12.34 0.59 -18.98
C LEU A 404 -11.44 -0.65 -18.93
N ALA A 405 -11.65 -1.53 -17.95
CA ALA A 405 -10.96 -2.82 -17.86
C ALA A 405 -11.61 -3.92 -18.71
N GLY A 406 -12.72 -3.64 -19.40
CA GLY A 406 -13.49 -4.62 -20.16
C GLY A 406 -14.23 -5.62 -19.26
N ALA A 407 -14.46 -5.27 -18.00
CA ALA A 407 -15.16 -6.08 -17.01
C ALA A 407 -16.67 -5.79 -16.97
N GLU A 408 -17.25 -5.37 -18.10
CA GLU A 408 -18.70 -5.17 -18.22
C GLU A 408 -19.43 -6.51 -17.95
N PRO A 409 -20.47 -6.49 -17.10
CA PRO A 409 -21.18 -7.71 -16.74
C PRO A 409 -21.96 -8.27 -17.93
N THR A 410 -21.80 -9.58 -18.19
CA THR A 410 -22.51 -10.31 -19.27
C THR A 410 -23.61 -11.24 -18.75
N ASP A 411 -23.70 -11.38 -17.43
CA ASP A 411 -24.72 -12.17 -16.74
C ASP A 411 -25.10 -11.52 -15.40
N VAL A 412 -26.14 -12.06 -14.76
CA VAL A 412 -26.69 -11.57 -13.48
C VAL A 412 -25.62 -11.56 -12.38
N GLN A 413 -24.79 -12.60 -12.32
CA GLN A 413 -23.77 -12.73 -11.27
C GLN A 413 -22.66 -11.69 -11.45
N GLY A 414 -22.21 -11.48 -12.68
CA GLY A 414 -21.25 -10.44 -13.03
C GLY A 414 -21.78 -9.05 -12.70
N CYS A 415 -23.07 -8.78 -12.93
CA CYS A 415 -23.71 -7.51 -12.56
C CYS A 415 -23.69 -7.30 -11.04
N ILE A 416 -24.02 -8.34 -10.27
CA ILE A 416 -23.95 -8.26 -8.81
C ILE A 416 -22.50 -8.07 -8.32
N ASP A 417 -21.54 -8.80 -8.89
CA ASP A 417 -20.12 -8.66 -8.52
C ASP A 417 -19.57 -7.26 -8.85
N PHE A 418 -20.10 -6.62 -9.89
CA PHE A 418 -19.81 -5.23 -10.28
C PHE A 418 -20.25 -4.25 -9.18
N GLU A 419 -21.48 -4.42 -8.67
CA GLU A 419 -22.04 -3.62 -7.57
C GLU A 419 -21.30 -3.87 -6.25
N ILE A 420 -20.93 -5.12 -5.94
CA ILE A 420 -20.16 -5.46 -4.73
C ILE A 420 -18.84 -4.68 -4.67
N ARG A 421 -18.13 -4.59 -5.80
CA ARG A 421 -16.88 -3.81 -5.87
C ARG A 421 -17.12 -2.32 -5.67
N ALA A 422 -18.17 -1.77 -6.28
CA ALA A 422 -18.51 -0.35 -6.17
C ALA A 422 -18.94 0.06 -4.74
N PHE A 423 -19.79 -0.74 -4.08
CA PHE A 423 -20.15 -0.51 -2.68
C PHE A 423 -18.99 -0.70 -1.70
N THR A 424 -18.05 -1.60 -2.02
CA THR A 424 -16.81 -1.76 -1.25
C THR A 424 -15.97 -0.48 -1.34
N GLU A 425 -15.74 0.04 -2.56
CA GLU A 425 -15.01 1.29 -2.78
C GLU A 425 -15.68 2.48 -2.08
N GLN A 426 -17.00 2.60 -2.23
CA GLN A 426 -17.81 3.62 -1.53
C GLN A 426 -17.59 3.58 -0.02
N SER A 427 -17.62 2.38 0.57
CA SER A 427 -17.49 2.21 2.02
C SER A 427 -16.08 2.53 2.51
N LEU A 428 -15.05 2.19 1.73
CA LEU A 428 -13.65 2.55 2.02
C LEU A 428 -13.43 4.06 1.95
N VAL A 429 -13.96 4.74 0.92
CA VAL A 429 -13.88 6.20 0.80
C VAL A 429 -14.64 6.89 1.93
N TRP A 430 -15.85 6.42 2.25
CA TRP A 430 -16.62 6.97 3.36
C TRP A 430 -15.92 6.75 4.70
N GLN A 431 -15.37 5.57 4.95
CA GLN A 431 -14.58 5.28 6.15
C GLN A 431 -13.38 6.22 6.29
N THR A 432 -12.69 6.49 5.18
CA THR A 432 -11.52 7.37 5.16
C THR A 432 -11.89 8.81 5.47
N LEU A 433 -13.02 9.29 4.92
CA LEU A 433 -13.42 10.70 5.02
C LEU A 433 -14.21 11.02 6.30
N ALA A 434 -15.06 10.10 6.76
CA ALA A 434 -15.95 10.29 7.90
C ALA A 434 -15.45 9.60 9.17
N GLY A 435 -14.47 8.70 9.06
CA GLY A 435 -13.89 7.93 10.16
C GLY A 435 -14.41 6.49 10.23
N PRO A 436 -13.82 5.66 11.12
CA PRO A 436 -14.06 4.21 11.15
C PRO A 436 -15.52 3.83 11.42
N ASN A 437 -16.27 4.65 12.15
CA ASN A 437 -17.69 4.42 12.46
C ASN A 437 -18.63 5.26 11.58
N GLY A 438 -18.11 5.88 10.51
CA GLY A 438 -18.83 6.87 9.74
C GLY A 438 -19.03 8.18 10.51
N LYS A 439 -19.91 9.04 10.00
CA LYS A 439 -20.16 10.37 10.57
C LYS A 439 -20.96 10.25 11.86
N LEU A 440 -20.42 10.73 12.98
CA LEU A 440 -21.07 10.65 14.30
C LEU A 440 -22.44 11.32 14.34
N THR A 441 -22.60 12.41 13.59
CA THR A 441 -23.87 13.15 13.47
C THR A 441 -24.23 13.26 11.99
N PRO A 442 -24.96 12.28 11.42
CA PRO A 442 -25.45 12.34 10.06
C PRO A 442 -26.32 13.58 9.87
N THR A 443 -25.99 14.39 8.86
CA THR A 443 -26.69 15.66 8.60
C THR A 443 -27.87 15.51 7.65
N ASP A 444 -27.89 14.43 6.86
CA ASP A 444 -28.97 14.10 5.95
C ASP A 444 -29.11 12.58 5.80
N ARG A 445 -30.02 12.16 4.90
CA ARG A 445 -30.28 10.75 4.62
C ARG A 445 -29.11 10.06 3.90
N LEU A 446 -28.33 10.78 3.10
CA LEU A 446 -27.17 10.21 2.40
C LEU A 446 -26.09 9.82 3.40
N ASP A 447 -25.80 10.68 4.39
CA ASP A 447 -24.87 10.36 5.48
C ASP A 447 -25.32 9.10 6.26
N GLN A 448 -26.62 8.95 6.50
CA GLN A 448 -27.18 7.79 7.21
C GLN A 448 -26.99 6.51 6.40
N GLU A 449 -27.34 6.53 5.11
CA GLU A 449 -27.19 5.37 4.23
C GLU A 449 -25.71 4.98 4.05
N LEU A 450 -24.81 5.94 3.93
CA LEU A 450 -23.36 5.69 3.88
C LEU A 450 -22.84 5.07 5.20
N ASN A 451 -23.32 5.55 6.35
CA ASN A 451 -23.02 4.94 7.65
C ASN A 451 -23.55 3.49 7.75
N ASP A 452 -24.76 3.24 7.27
CA ASP A 452 -25.36 1.90 7.29
C ASP A 452 -24.57 0.92 6.44
N TRP A 453 -24.15 1.32 5.23
CA TRP A 453 -23.31 0.51 4.37
C TRP A 453 -21.94 0.23 4.98
N LEU A 454 -21.31 1.26 5.57
CA LEU A 454 -20.05 1.10 6.28
C LEU A 454 -20.18 0.17 7.49
N ALA A 455 -21.30 0.24 8.22
CA ALA A 455 -21.55 -0.65 9.35
C ALA A 455 -21.65 -2.12 8.91
N VAL A 456 -22.32 -2.40 7.78
CA VAL A 456 -22.36 -3.76 7.19
C VAL A 456 -20.97 -4.19 6.73
N TYR A 457 -20.26 -3.33 5.99
CA TYR A 457 -18.91 -3.60 5.49
C TYR A 457 -17.97 -4.06 6.60
N ARG A 458 -17.99 -3.34 7.72
CA ARG A 458 -17.10 -3.60 8.86
C ARG A 458 -17.46 -4.84 9.66
N ARG A 459 -18.74 -5.23 9.69
CA ARG A 459 -19.13 -6.50 10.31
C ARG A 459 -18.61 -7.66 9.49
N SER A 460 -18.87 -7.64 8.19
CA SER A 460 -18.38 -8.68 7.27
C SER A 460 -18.51 -8.24 5.81
N PRO A 461 -17.41 -8.29 5.03
CA PRO A 461 -17.49 -8.14 3.57
C PRO A 461 -18.45 -9.13 2.91
N SER A 462 -18.61 -10.33 3.49
CA SER A 462 -19.57 -11.34 2.98
C SER A 462 -21.04 -10.98 3.28
N GLU A 463 -21.32 -10.31 4.40
CA GLU A 463 -22.65 -9.81 4.74
C GLU A 463 -23.05 -8.66 3.80
N MET A 464 -22.10 -7.78 3.48
CA MET A 464 -22.30 -6.75 2.45
C MET A 464 -22.62 -7.38 1.10
N ALA A 465 -21.83 -8.38 0.66
CA ALA A 465 -22.07 -9.06 -0.59
C ALA A 465 -23.46 -9.71 -0.65
N GLU A 466 -23.92 -10.31 0.44
CA GLU A 466 -25.26 -10.91 0.51
C GLU A 466 -26.39 -9.88 0.49
N ARG A 467 -26.19 -8.75 1.19
CA ARG A 467 -27.13 -7.63 1.15
C ARG A 467 -27.27 -7.06 -0.26
N ILE A 468 -26.14 -6.90 -0.97
CA ILE A 468 -26.12 -6.41 -2.36
C ILE A 468 -26.78 -7.43 -3.30
N ARG A 469 -26.46 -8.72 -3.19
CA ARG A 469 -27.15 -9.79 -3.94
C ARG A 469 -28.65 -9.74 -3.79
N THR A 470 -29.14 -9.46 -2.57
CA THR A 470 -30.57 -9.37 -2.31
C THR A 470 -31.19 -8.13 -2.97
N LEU A 471 -30.54 -6.97 -2.85
CA LEU A 471 -31.05 -5.70 -3.39
C LEU A 471 -30.99 -5.64 -4.93
N TYR A 472 -29.96 -6.23 -5.54
CA TYR A 472 -29.72 -6.11 -6.98
C TYR A 472 -30.20 -7.32 -7.79
N ARG A 473 -30.79 -8.34 -7.15
CA ARG A 473 -31.27 -9.55 -7.84
C ARG A 473 -32.21 -9.23 -9.00
N GLU A 474 -33.20 -8.37 -8.76
CA GLU A 474 -34.21 -8.01 -9.77
C GLU A 474 -33.69 -6.94 -10.75
N LEU A 475 -32.72 -6.13 -10.34
CA LEU A 475 -32.13 -5.10 -11.20
C LEU A 475 -31.12 -5.68 -12.20
N CYS A 476 -30.46 -6.79 -11.84
CA CYS A 476 -29.48 -7.48 -12.65
C CYS A 476 -30.04 -8.66 -13.47
N ALA A 477 -31.28 -9.08 -13.22
CA ALA A 477 -32.00 -10.14 -13.94
C ALA A 477 -32.75 -9.57 -15.15
#